data_AF-A0A9D6NZ17-F1
#
_entry.id   AF-A0A9D6NZ17-F1
#
_cell.length_a   1.000
_cell.length_b   1.000
_cell.length_c   1.000
_cell.angle_alpha   90.00
_cell.angle_beta   90.00
_cell.angle_gamma   90.00
#
_symmetry.space_group_name_H-M   'P 1'
#
loop_
_entity.id
_entity.type
_entity.pdbx_description
1 polymer ?
#
loop_
_entity_poly.entity_id
_entity_poly.type
_entity_poly.pdbx_seq_one_letter_code
_entity_poly.pdbx_strand_id
1 'polypeptide(L)' 'MQEVGKIFSLLGIIFLILGMLFNFMPNLPKIPGDIYIDKPGIRIYIPWVSSLILSIILTLMFNFFRK' A
#
# COMPACT_ATOMS: atom_id res chain seq x y z
N MET A 1 1.66 11.93 25.92
CA MET A 1 0.34 11.96 25.23
C MET A 1 0.40 12.58 23.84
N GLN A 2 1.19 13.63 23.61
CA GLN A 2 1.36 14.24 22.27
C GLN A 2 1.94 13.28 21.20
N GLU A 3 2.90 12.42 21.57
CA GLU A 3 3.49 11.44 20.64
C GLU A 3 2.49 10.38 20.16
N VAL A 4 1.58 9.96 21.02
CA VAL A 4 0.50 9.03 20.66
C VAL A 4 -0.44 9.71 19.65
N GLY A 5 -0.81 10.97 19.88
CA GLY A 5 -1.64 11.75 18.94
C GLY A 5 -1.02 11.82 17.54
N LYS A 6 0.29 12.09 17.44
CA LYS A 6 1.00 12.13 16.16
C LYS A 6 0.97 10.78 15.42
N ILE A 7 1.14 9.66 16.14
CA ILE A 7 1.09 8.31 15.56
C ILE A 7 -0.30 8.02 14.98
N PHE A 8 -1.36 8.34 15.71
CA PHE A 8 -2.74 8.15 15.25
C PHE A 8 -3.08 9.06 14.07
N SER A 9 -2.63 10.31 14.07
CA SER A 9 -2.78 11.21 12.92
C SER A 9 -2.07 10.68 11.67
N LEU A 10 -0.84 10.17 11.82
CA LEU A 10 -0.08 9.56 10.73
C LEU A 10 -0.80 8.34 10.15
N LEU A 11 -1.25 7.43 11.03
CA LEU A 11 -2.03 6.24 10.62
C LEU A 11 -3.32 6.64 9.89
N GLY A 12 -4.03 7.66 10.39
CA GLY A 12 -5.22 8.19 9.74
C GLY A 12 -4.95 8.67 8.30
N ILE A 13 -3.87 9.43 8.09
CA ILE A 13 -3.47 9.88 6.75
C ILE A 13 -3.12 8.69 5.85
N ILE A 14 -2.39 7.69 6.36
CA ILE A 14 -2.04 6.47 5.61
C ILE A 14 -3.30 5.72 5.17
N PHE A 15 -4.26 5.52 6.08
CA PHE A 15 -5.52 4.85 5.74
C PHE A 15 -6.36 5.64 4.75
N LEU A 16 -6.34 6.97 4.82
CA LEU A 16 -7.05 7.84 3.87
C LEU A 16 -6.48 7.70 2.45
N ILE A 17 -5.15 7.70 2.33
CA ILE A 17 -4.45 7.48 1.05
C ILE A 17 -4.73 6.07 0.51
N LEU A 18 -4.66 5.04 1.36
CA LEU A 18 -5.01 3.66 0.97
C LEU A 18 -6.47 3.55 0.52
N GLY A 19 -7.40 4.19 1.23
CA GLY A 19 -8.81 4.21 0.86
C GLY A 19 -9.05 4.89 -0.49
N MET A 20 -8.38 6.02 -0.76
CA MET A 20 -8.44 6.69 -2.05
C MET A 20 -7.84 5.82 -3.17
N LEU A 21 -6.70 5.17 -2.94
CA LEU A 21 -6.08 4.25 -3.90
C LEU A 21 -7.02 3.08 -4.22
N PHE A 22 -7.68 2.49 -3.22
CA PHE A 22 -8.65 1.41 -3.44
C PHE A 22 -9.90 1.90 -4.21
N ASN A 23 -10.36 3.12 -3.98
CA ASN A 23 -11.57 3.66 -4.61
C ASN A 23 -11.34 4.10 -6.08
N PHE A 24 -10.15 4.61 -6.40
CA PHE A 24 -9.77 4.96 -7.78
C PHE A 24 -9.34 3.77 -8.64
N MET A 25 -9.24 2.58 -8.04
CA MET A 25 -8.76 1.37 -8.71
C MET A 25 -9.74 0.19 -8.57
N PRO A 26 -11.05 0.36 -8.89
CA PRO A 26 -11.99 -0.77 -8.92
C PRO A 26 -11.67 -1.74 -10.07
N ASN A 27 -11.03 -1.23 -11.14
CA ASN A 27 -10.53 -2.00 -12.27
C ASN A 27 -9.03 -1.70 -12.47
N LEU A 28 -8.14 -2.15 -11.56
CA LEU A 28 -6.72 -2.20 -11.92
C LEU A 28 -6.61 -2.99 -13.24
N PRO A 29 -6.13 -2.41 -14.35
CA PRO A 29 -5.49 -3.25 -15.35
C PRO A 29 -4.39 -3.98 -14.58
N LYS A 30 -4.40 -5.32 -14.62
CA LYS A 30 -3.40 -6.16 -13.95
C LYS A 30 -2.04 -5.48 -14.10
N ILE A 31 -1.48 -4.97 -13.00
CA ILE A 31 -0.21 -4.26 -13.05
C ILE A 31 0.76 -5.26 -13.68
N PRO A 32 1.39 -4.93 -14.82
CA PRO A 32 2.31 -5.85 -15.49
C PRO A 32 3.50 -6.09 -14.55
N GLY A 33 3.40 -7.13 -13.72
CA GLY A 33 4.34 -7.42 -12.63
C GLY A 33 3.71 -8.05 -11.39
N ASP A 34 2.42 -7.84 -11.13
CA ASP A 34 1.70 -8.56 -10.08
C ASP A 34 1.17 -9.88 -10.67
N ILE A 35 1.71 -11.00 -10.20
CA ILE A 35 1.46 -12.32 -10.79
C ILE A 35 0.12 -12.82 -10.26
N TYR A 36 -0.87 -12.91 -11.15
CA TYR A 36 -2.17 -13.51 -10.85
C TYR A 36 -2.27 -14.87 -11.54
N ILE A 37 -2.16 -15.94 -10.75
CA ILE A 37 -2.36 -17.31 -11.22
C ILE A 37 -3.80 -17.68 -10.88
N ASP A 38 -4.66 -17.70 -11.89
CA ASP A 38 -6.03 -18.18 -11.79
C ASP A 38 -6.13 -19.54 -12.48
N LYS A 39 -6.14 -20.61 -11.68
CA LYS A 39 -6.36 -21.99 -12.15
C LYS A 39 -7.62 -22.54 -11.49
N PRO A 40 -8.35 -23.47 -12.14
CA PRO A 40 -9.49 -24.13 -11.51
C PRO A 40 -9.03 -24.82 -10.21
N GLY A 41 -9.51 -24.31 -9.08
CA GLY A 41 -9.17 -24.77 -7.73
C GLY A 41 -8.06 -24.00 -6.99
N ILE A 42 -7.30 -23.11 -7.66
CA ILE A 42 -6.20 -22.37 -7.04
C ILE A 42 -6.14 -20.94 -7.60
N ARG A 43 -6.36 -19.95 -6.74
CA ARG A 43 -6.08 -18.54 -7.02
C ARG A 43 -4.92 -18.06 -6.15
N ILE A 44 -3.80 -17.71 -6.79
CA ILE A 44 -2.62 -17.14 -6.12
C ILE A 44 -2.38 -15.75 -6.68
N TYR A 45 -2.32 -14.77 -5.79
CA TYR A 45 -1.94 -13.40 -6.09
C TYR A 45 -0.57 -13.11 -5.48
N ILE A 46 0.40 -12.70 -6.30
CA ILE A 46 1.74 -12.33 -5.84
C ILE A 46 2.01 -10.86 -6.18
N PRO A 47 1.84 -9.94 -5.20
CA PRO A 47 1.93 -8.50 -5.39
C PRO A 47 3.38 -7.98 -5.36
N TRP A 48 4.26 -8.45 -6.25
CA TRP A 48 5.68 -8.08 -6.22
C TRP A 48 5.91 -6.58 -6.42
N VAL A 49 5.21 -5.97 -7.37
CA VAL A 49 5.40 -4.55 -7.70
C VAL A 49 4.69 -3.69 -6.67
N SER A 50 3.47 -4.07 -6.28
CA SER A 50 2.71 -3.38 -5.25
C SER A 50 3.44 -3.34 -3.90
N SER A 51 4.03 -4.47 -3.46
CA SER A 51 4.82 -4.50 -2.21
C SER A 51 6.10 -3.67 -2.29
N LEU A 52 6.76 -3.62 -3.46
CA LEU A 52 7.97 -2.84 -3.66
C LEU A 52 7.70 -1.33 -3.63
N ILE A 53 6.63 -0.88 -4.30
CA ILE A 53 6.17 0.52 -4.24
C ILE A 53 5.82 0.90 -2.81
N LEU A 54 5.05 0.06 -2.11
CA LEU A 54 4.67 0.31 -0.72
C LEU A 54 5.91 0.46 0.18
N SER A 55 6.91 -0.40 -0.01
CA SER A 55 8.18 -0.31 0.73
C SER A 55 8.90 1.02 0.47
N ILE A 56 9.02 1.46 -0.78
CA ILE A 56 9.68 2.73 -1.12
C ILE A 56 8.96 3.92 -0.46
N ILE A 57 7.63 3.93 -0.50
CA ILE A 57 6.81 4.98 0.12
C ILE A 57 7.05 5.00 1.64
N LEU A 58 6.98 3.84 2.30
CA LEU A 58 7.24 3.73 3.74
C LEU A 58 8.66 4.20 4.09
N THR A 59 9.66 3.81 3.30
CA THR A 59 11.05 4.23 3.51
C THR A 59 11.22 5.75 3.35
N LEU A 60 10.62 6.34 2.31
CA LEU A 60 10.64 7.80 2.10
C LEU A 60 9.94 8.55 3.23
N MET A 61 8.79 8.06 3.68
CA MET A 61 8.07 8.64 4.82
C MET A 61 8.93 8.59 6.08
N PHE A 62 9.44 7.42 6.47
CA PHE A 62 10.29 7.30 7.67
C PHE A 62 11.56 8.14 7.57
N ASN A 63 12.17 8.23 6.39
CA ASN A 63 13.37 9.04 6.19
C ASN A 63 13.07 10.54 6.30
N PHE A 64 11.89 10.99 5.84
CA PHE A 64 11.45 12.37 5.97
C PHE A 64 11.17 12.76 7.42
N PHE A 65 10.57 11.86 8.22
CA PHE A 65 10.32 12.10 9.65
C PHE A 65 11.57 11.97 10.54
N ARG A 66 12.66 11.36 10.05
CA ARG A 66 13.92 11.19 10.81
C ARG A 66 14.86 12.39 10.69
N LYS A 67 14.45 13.46 10.01
CA LYS A 67 15.13 14.75 9.93
C LYS A 67 14.30 15.80 10.66
#